data_AF-A0A257JDV7-F1
#
_entry.id   AF-A0A257JDV7-F1
#
_cell.length_a   1.000
_cell.length_b   1.000
_cell.length_c   1.000
_cell.angle_alpha   90.00
_cell.angle_beta   90.00
_cell.angle_gamma   90.00
#
_symmetry.space_group_name_H-M   'P 1'
#
loop_
_entity.id
_entity.type
_entity.pdbx_description
1 polymer ?
#
loop_
_entity_poly.entity_id
_entity_poly.type
_entity_poly.pdbx_seq_one_letter_code
_entity_poly.pdbx_strand_id
1 'polypeptide(L)'
;RQRALPAAPFVLDGTGGRIGEGALAWAADEDPWHLLGHAAEVRLNEGDPRALLAVATGVSLTLRAADGSDRSAWGNDAARWVAAWLTGWRYTDPFTGTPLAPIEAIELCGFWRRLIDANRPIRSVMGIAYWKKPTVSALLWGGGAVPYDRAIGDPPGLVAMWRTRMSGAQARRIAKGDVPVAEIEDGFIRSHGLGADCVPPLSIIVDPCGPHFAPGTASELELLLEDGTFPPELLDRSRTLRAAIIAAGLSKYESGGSAALPRPGGERRHVLV
;
A
#
# COMPACT_ATOMS: atom_id res chain seq x y z
N ARG A 1 -1.18 12.16 -7.08
CA ARG A 1 0.15 12.77 -6.81
C ARG A 1 0.03 13.57 -5.53
N GLN A 2 0.92 13.39 -4.56
CA GLN A 2 0.93 14.23 -3.36
C GLN A 2 1.19 15.69 -3.74
N ARG A 3 0.44 16.61 -3.14
CA ARG A 3 0.63 18.05 -3.30
C ARG A 3 1.99 18.44 -2.74
N ALA A 4 2.70 19.30 -3.47
CA ALA A 4 3.90 19.96 -2.95
C ALA A 4 3.51 20.88 -1.79
N LEU A 5 4.15 20.69 -0.65
CA LEU A 5 3.84 21.44 0.56
C LEU A 5 4.84 22.59 0.75
N PRO A 6 4.42 23.71 1.36
CA PRO A 6 5.35 24.75 1.78
C PRO A 6 6.30 24.25 2.87
N ALA A 7 7.37 24.99 3.12
CA ALA A 7 8.24 24.71 4.26
C ALA A 7 7.43 24.83 5.57
N ALA A 8 7.63 23.88 6.49
CA ALA A 8 7.01 23.91 7.80
C ALA A 8 7.61 25.04 8.67
N PRO A 9 6.85 25.58 9.64
CA PRO A 9 5.46 25.27 9.98
C PRO A 9 4.44 25.99 9.08
N PHE A 10 3.32 25.32 8.77
CA PHE A 10 2.18 25.93 8.09
C PHE A 10 0.86 25.54 8.76
N VAL A 11 -0.16 26.38 8.59
CA VAL A 11 -1.52 26.12 9.06
C VAL A 11 -2.33 25.50 7.93
N LEU A 12 -3.04 24.40 8.19
CA LEU A 12 -3.93 23.77 7.23
C LEU A 12 -5.36 24.27 7.46
N ASP A 13 -5.89 25.09 6.54
CA ASP A 13 -7.17 25.77 6.68
C ASP A 13 -8.22 25.17 5.74
N GLY A 14 -9.22 24.49 6.32
CA GLY A 14 -10.37 23.93 5.61
C GLY A 14 -11.66 24.70 5.83
N THR A 15 -11.62 25.94 6.33
CA THR A 15 -12.82 26.74 6.63
C THR A 15 -13.49 27.33 5.39
N GLY A 16 -12.75 27.43 4.28
CA GLY A 16 -13.20 28.04 3.02
C GLY A 16 -13.17 29.58 3.02
N GLY A 17 -12.66 30.20 4.09
CA GLY A 17 -12.49 31.65 4.21
C GLY A 17 -11.22 32.18 3.54
N ARG A 18 -10.95 33.48 3.74
CA ARG A 18 -9.69 34.10 3.30
C ARG A 18 -8.53 33.52 4.10
N ILE A 19 -7.59 32.91 3.39
CA ILE A 19 -6.43 32.24 3.97
C ILE A 19 -5.37 33.27 4.33
N GLY A 20 -4.83 33.18 5.54
CA GLY A 20 -3.76 34.03 6.04
C GLY A 20 -2.39 33.68 5.44
N GLU A 21 -1.42 34.57 5.62
CA GLU A 21 -0.03 34.30 5.23
C GLU A 21 0.51 33.11 6.04
N GLY A 22 1.14 32.13 5.38
CA GLY A 22 1.61 30.89 6.03
C GLY A 22 0.54 29.80 6.20
N ALA A 23 -0.68 30.00 5.69
CA ALA A 23 -1.74 28.99 5.69
C ALA A 23 -1.96 28.35 4.30
N LEU A 24 -2.37 27.09 4.30
CA LEU A 24 -2.60 26.25 3.13
C LEU A 24 -4.06 25.82 3.10
N ALA A 25 -4.75 26.04 1.97
CA ALA A 25 -6.12 25.58 1.78
C ALA A 25 -6.18 24.05 1.84
N TRP A 26 -7.11 23.47 2.60
CA TRP A 26 -7.40 22.05 2.61
C TRP A 26 -8.69 21.73 1.84
N ALA A 27 -8.54 21.23 0.62
CA ALA A 27 -9.66 20.77 -0.18
C ALA A 27 -10.16 19.38 0.28
N ALA A 28 -11.40 19.05 -0.04
CA ALA A 28 -12.07 17.84 0.46
C ALA A 28 -11.52 16.54 -0.16
N ASP A 29 -10.90 16.60 -1.34
CA ASP A 29 -10.40 15.47 -2.12
C ASP A 29 -8.89 15.20 -1.96
N GLU A 30 -8.22 15.96 -1.09
CA GLU A 30 -6.79 15.79 -0.82
C GLU A 30 -6.53 14.68 0.21
N ASP A 31 -5.38 14.00 0.08
CA ASP A 31 -4.96 12.99 1.04
C ASP A 31 -4.75 13.61 2.43
N PRO A 32 -5.62 13.33 3.41
CA PRO A 32 -5.59 13.99 4.71
C PRO A 32 -4.31 13.69 5.47
N TRP A 33 -3.77 12.47 5.35
CA TRP A 33 -2.62 12.02 6.13
C TRP A 33 -1.31 12.66 5.67
N HIS A 34 -1.16 12.90 4.36
CA HIS A 34 0.00 13.62 3.82
C HIS A 34 0.04 15.06 4.33
N LEU A 35 -1.11 15.73 4.35
CA LEU A 35 -1.23 17.10 4.81
C LEU A 35 -1.03 17.21 6.33
N LEU A 36 -1.72 16.37 7.10
CA LEU A 36 -1.65 16.36 8.57
C LEU A 36 -0.25 16.00 9.09
N GLY A 37 0.48 15.11 8.40
CA GLY A 37 1.84 14.74 8.81
C GLY A 37 2.87 15.87 8.76
N HIS A 38 2.54 17.02 8.15
CA HIS A 38 3.44 18.16 8.00
C HIS A 38 2.86 19.47 8.56
N ALA A 39 1.57 19.52 8.88
CA ALA A 39 0.91 20.70 9.39
C ALA A 39 1.25 20.95 10.87
N ALA A 40 1.43 22.22 11.24
CA ALA A 40 1.63 22.61 12.64
C ALA A 40 0.30 22.85 13.38
N GLU A 41 -0.70 23.34 12.64
CA GLU A 41 -2.05 23.59 13.14
C GLU A 41 -3.05 23.31 12.02
N VAL A 42 -4.26 22.91 12.40
CA VAL A 42 -5.41 22.70 11.52
C VAL A 42 -6.55 23.63 11.95
N ARG A 43 -7.18 24.28 10.98
CA ARG A 43 -8.39 25.09 11.18
C ARG A 43 -9.53 24.51 10.34
N LEU A 44 -10.64 24.14 10.98
CA LEU A 44 -11.79 23.52 10.33
C LEU A 44 -13.09 24.15 10.83
N ASN A 45 -14.16 24.03 10.05
CA ASN A 45 -15.49 24.39 10.52
C ASN A 45 -15.99 23.37 11.56
N GLU A 46 -16.80 23.80 12.53
CA GLU A 46 -17.45 22.91 13.49
C GLU A 46 -18.29 21.85 12.74
N GLY A 47 -18.13 20.58 13.10
CA GLY A 47 -18.81 19.46 12.44
C GLY A 47 -18.09 18.89 11.21
N ASP A 48 -16.94 19.44 10.81
CA ASP A 48 -16.15 18.87 9.72
C ASP A 48 -15.55 17.50 10.11
N PRO A 49 -15.83 16.42 9.36
CA PRO A 49 -15.36 15.07 9.70
C PRO A 49 -13.84 14.93 9.76
N ARG A 50 -13.10 15.82 9.08
CA ARG A 50 -11.62 15.83 9.08
C ARG A 50 -11.04 16.18 10.45
N ALA A 51 -11.84 16.78 11.34
CA ALA A 51 -11.44 17.11 12.70
C ALA A 51 -11.01 15.88 13.52
N LEU A 52 -11.68 14.74 13.33
CA LEU A 52 -11.31 13.49 13.99
C LEU A 52 -9.93 13.01 13.55
N LEU A 53 -9.59 13.19 12.27
CA LEU A 53 -8.27 12.81 11.74
C LEU A 53 -7.17 13.70 12.33
N ALA A 54 -7.39 15.01 12.40
CA ALA A 54 -6.43 15.95 12.98
C ALA A 54 -6.12 15.63 14.45
N VAL A 55 -7.17 15.33 15.24
CA VAL A 55 -7.00 14.91 16.63
C VAL A 55 -6.29 13.56 16.73
N ALA A 56 -6.61 12.60 15.87
CA ALA A 56 -5.94 11.30 15.85
C ALA A 56 -4.44 11.40 15.53
N THR A 57 -4.03 12.40 14.73
CA THR A 57 -2.62 12.69 14.45
C THR A 57 -1.93 13.55 15.51
N GLY A 58 -2.67 14.04 16.52
CA GLY A 58 -2.14 14.91 17.57
C GLY A 58 -1.82 16.34 17.12
N VAL A 59 -2.33 16.77 15.96
CA VAL A 59 -2.12 18.12 15.44
C VAL A 59 -3.08 19.08 16.13
N SER A 60 -2.58 20.26 16.52
CA SER A 60 -3.40 21.32 17.12
C SER A 60 -4.57 21.67 16.21
N LEU A 61 -5.80 21.63 16.75
CA LEU A 61 -7.03 21.83 15.98
C LEU A 61 -7.83 23.00 16.54
N THR A 62 -8.09 23.97 15.69
CA THR A 62 -9.00 25.09 15.92
C THR A 62 -10.28 24.89 15.09
N LEU A 63 -11.43 24.98 15.75
CA LEU A 63 -12.76 24.85 15.16
C LEU A 63 -13.44 26.21 15.08
N ARG A 64 -13.94 26.54 13.89
CA ARG A 64 -14.73 27.74 13.59
C ARG A 64 -16.22 27.42 13.69
N ALA A 65 -16.91 28.03 14.64
CA ALA A 65 -18.36 27.93 14.75
C ALA A 65 -19.08 28.78 13.69
N ALA A 66 -20.37 28.52 13.49
CA ALA A 66 -21.20 29.20 12.51
C ALA A 66 -21.37 30.72 12.79
N ASP A 67 -21.24 31.13 14.05
CA ASP A 67 -21.25 32.54 14.47
C ASP A 67 -19.91 33.25 14.23
N GLY A 68 -18.91 32.54 13.70
CA GLY A 68 -17.59 33.06 13.42
C GLY A 68 -16.62 32.97 14.60
N SER A 69 -16.99 32.41 15.75
CA SER A 69 -16.08 32.22 16.88
C SER A 69 -15.12 31.04 16.64
N ASP A 70 -13.89 31.16 17.16
CA ASP A 70 -12.89 30.08 17.14
C ASP A 70 -12.78 29.45 18.53
N ARG A 71 -12.66 28.12 18.58
CA ARG A 71 -12.32 27.37 19.80
C ARG A 71 -11.33 26.26 19.48
N SER A 72 -10.46 25.92 20.43
CA SER A 72 -9.65 24.69 20.32
C SER A 72 -10.54 23.46 20.51
N ALA A 73 -10.16 22.34 19.90
CA ALA A 73 -10.73 21.02 20.20
C ALA A 73 -10.16 20.45 21.50
N TRP A 74 -10.97 19.72 22.27
CA TRP A 74 -10.59 19.13 23.56
C TRP A 74 -10.99 17.65 23.63
N GLY A 75 -10.54 16.92 24.66
CA GLY A 75 -10.72 15.46 24.75
C GLY A 75 -12.15 14.93 24.58
N ASN A 76 -13.18 15.67 25.04
CA ASN A 76 -14.58 15.28 24.85
C ASN A 76 -15.06 15.36 23.39
N ASP A 77 -14.44 16.20 22.56
CA ASP A 77 -14.78 16.31 21.14
C ASP A 77 -14.48 15.00 20.40
N ALA A 78 -13.34 14.37 20.68
CA ALA A 78 -12.94 13.12 20.04
C ALA A 78 -13.95 12.00 20.30
N ALA A 79 -14.37 11.82 21.55
CA ALA A 79 -15.36 10.81 21.93
C ALA A 79 -16.71 11.05 21.24
N ARG A 80 -17.16 12.32 21.20
CA ARG A 80 -18.38 12.72 20.51
C ARG A 80 -18.32 12.43 19.02
N TRP A 81 -17.20 12.72 18.36
CA TRP A 81 -17.03 12.47 16.93
C TRP A 81 -16.91 10.99 16.59
N VAL A 82 -16.22 10.19 17.41
CA VAL A 82 -16.21 8.72 17.26
C VAL A 82 -17.64 8.19 17.33
N ALA A 83 -18.43 8.61 18.34
CA ALA A 83 -19.83 8.23 18.44
C ALA A 83 -20.63 8.68 17.21
N ALA A 84 -20.53 9.96 16.82
CA ALA A 84 -21.32 10.53 15.74
C ALA A 84 -20.96 9.98 14.34
N TRP A 85 -19.67 9.74 14.06
CA TRP A 85 -19.18 9.49 12.71
C TRP A 85 -18.76 8.05 12.46
N LEU A 86 -18.43 7.26 13.49
CA LEU A 86 -18.02 5.86 13.32
C LEU A 86 -19.09 4.86 13.77
N THR A 87 -19.92 5.18 14.77
CA THR A 87 -20.87 4.19 15.31
C THR A 87 -22.23 4.16 14.61
N GLY A 88 -22.53 5.16 13.78
CA GLY A 88 -23.77 5.22 12.98
C GLY A 88 -23.76 4.37 11.71
N TRP A 89 -22.66 3.66 11.43
CA TRP A 89 -22.46 2.92 10.19
C TRP A 89 -22.40 1.42 10.43
N ARG A 90 -22.83 0.65 9.43
CA ARG A 90 -22.55 -0.79 9.35
C ARG A 90 -21.37 -0.99 8.42
N TYR A 91 -20.33 -1.64 8.94
CA TYR A 91 -19.16 -2.01 8.15
C TYR A 91 -19.27 -3.48 7.76
N THR A 92 -18.81 -3.78 6.55
CA THR A 92 -18.85 -5.12 5.99
C THR A 92 -17.47 -5.45 5.47
N ASP A 93 -16.99 -6.66 5.76
CA ASP A 93 -15.76 -7.21 5.21
C ASP A 93 -15.93 -7.37 3.69
N PRO A 94 -15.11 -6.69 2.87
CA PRO A 94 -15.24 -6.74 1.42
C PRO A 94 -14.89 -8.10 0.82
N PHE A 95 -14.24 -9.00 1.56
CA PHE A 95 -13.82 -10.32 1.09
C PHE A 95 -14.81 -11.41 1.46
N THR A 96 -15.38 -11.36 2.67
CA THR A 96 -16.27 -12.41 3.20
C THR A 96 -17.74 -12.00 3.20
N GLY A 97 -18.04 -10.70 3.13
CA GLY A 97 -19.39 -10.15 3.26
C GLY A 97 -19.93 -10.14 4.70
N THR A 98 -19.14 -10.53 5.70
CA THR A 98 -19.58 -10.53 7.11
C THR A 98 -19.47 -9.14 7.73
N PRO A 99 -20.21 -8.83 8.80
CA PRO A 99 -20.05 -7.57 9.53
C PRO A 99 -18.63 -7.38 10.08
N LEU A 100 -18.13 -6.14 10.05
CA LEU A 100 -16.90 -5.72 10.73
C LEU A 100 -17.22 -4.75 11.86
N ALA A 101 -16.44 -4.82 12.95
CA ALA A 101 -16.36 -3.73 13.91
C ALA A 101 -15.63 -2.52 13.28
N PRO A 102 -15.92 -1.28 13.72
CA PRO A 102 -15.26 -0.09 13.19
C PRO A 102 -13.73 -0.15 13.27
N ILE A 103 -13.18 -0.75 14.34
CA ILE A 103 -11.73 -0.88 14.52
C ILE A 103 -11.11 -1.82 13.48
N GLU A 104 -11.77 -2.93 13.16
CA GLU A 104 -11.31 -3.88 12.14
C GLU A 104 -11.33 -3.24 10.74
N ALA A 105 -12.34 -2.44 10.45
CA ALA A 105 -12.41 -1.67 9.21
C ALA A 105 -11.26 -0.63 9.10
N ILE A 106 -10.93 0.04 10.21
CA ILE A 106 -9.78 0.96 10.29
C ILE A 106 -8.47 0.20 10.07
N GLU A 107 -8.29 -0.97 10.69
CA GLU A 107 -7.11 -1.81 10.53
C GLU A 107 -6.92 -2.27 9.08
N LEU A 108 -8.01 -2.67 8.41
CA LEU A 108 -8.00 -3.04 7.00
C LEU A 108 -7.60 -1.86 6.10
N CYS A 109 -8.19 -0.68 6.33
CA CYS A 109 -7.79 0.55 5.64
C CYS A 109 -6.32 0.91 5.90
N GLY A 110 -5.83 0.72 7.13
CA GLY A 110 -4.43 0.93 7.51
C GLY A 110 -3.49 -0.05 6.81
N PHE A 111 -3.89 -1.30 6.64
CA PHE A 111 -3.16 -2.28 5.84
C PHE A 111 -2.99 -1.82 4.39
N TRP A 112 -4.09 -1.41 3.74
CA TRP A 112 -4.04 -0.87 2.39
C TRP A 112 -3.19 0.39 2.30
N ARG A 113 -3.29 1.27 3.30
CA ARG A 113 -2.53 2.50 3.34
C ARG A 113 -1.01 2.26 3.33
N ARG A 114 -0.52 1.30 4.11
CA ARG A 114 0.91 0.93 4.12
C ARG A 114 1.40 0.50 2.73
N LEU A 115 0.61 -0.30 2.01
CA LEU A 115 0.93 -0.71 0.64
C LEU A 115 0.96 0.49 -0.31
N ILE A 116 -0.04 1.37 -0.23
CA ILE A 116 -0.12 2.58 -1.05
C ILE A 116 1.09 3.48 -0.80
N ASP A 117 1.47 3.68 0.46
CA ASP A 117 2.61 4.51 0.84
C ASP A 117 3.94 3.91 0.38
N ALA A 118 4.11 2.58 0.45
CA ALA A 118 5.29 1.88 -0.08
C ALA A 118 5.45 2.06 -1.61
N ASN A 119 4.35 2.24 -2.34
CA ASN A 119 4.37 2.47 -3.78
C ASN A 119 4.67 3.94 -4.18
N ARG A 120 4.49 4.91 -3.27
CA ARG A 120 4.64 6.36 -3.60
C ARG A 120 6.03 6.79 -4.07
N PRO A 121 7.14 6.22 -3.57
CA PRO A 121 8.47 6.55 -4.07
C PRO A 121 8.67 6.18 -5.54
N ILE A 122 7.91 5.22 -6.09
CA ILE A 122 8.03 4.75 -7.47
C ILE A 122 7.68 5.91 -8.42
N ARG A 123 8.69 6.39 -9.15
CA ARG A 123 8.54 7.48 -10.13
C ARG A 123 8.39 6.98 -11.55
N SER A 124 8.77 5.74 -11.82
CA SER A 124 8.64 5.12 -13.13
C SER A 124 8.46 3.61 -13.03
N VAL A 125 7.65 3.04 -13.92
CA VAL A 125 7.41 1.59 -14.03
C VAL A 125 7.72 1.10 -15.44
N MET A 126 8.59 0.10 -15.54
CA MET A 126 9.10 -0.40 -16.83
C MET A 126 9.00 -1.92 -16.97
N GLY A 127 9.01 -2.41 -18.22
CA GLY A 127 9.02 -3.85 -18.51
C GLY A 127 7.67 -4.57 -18.33
N ILE A 128 6.61 -3.87 -17.92
CA ILE A 128 5.29 -4.50 -17.77
C ILE A 128 4.63 -4.68 -19.13
N ALA A 129 4.31 -5.94 -19.47
CA ALA A 129 3.55 -6.28 -20.67
C ALA A 129 2.20 -5.54 -20.69
N TYR A 130 1.78 -5.05 -21.86
CA TYR A 130 0.58 -4.22 -21.99
C TYR A 130 -0.67 -4.86 -21.35
N TRP A 131 -0.90 -6.15 -21.58
CA TRP A 131 -2.04 -6.89 -21.05
C TRP A 131 -2.00 -7.07 -19.52
N LYS A 132 -0.82 -7.02 -18.87
CA LYS A 132 -0.67 -7.09 -17.41
C LYS A 132 -0.97 -5.74 -16.74
N LYS A 133 -0.88 -4.62 -17.47
CA LYS A 133 -0.96 -3.28 -16.89
C LYS A 133 -2.23 -3.02 -16.08
N PRO A 134 -3.45 -3.42 -16.51
CA PRO A 134 -4.65 -3.15 -15.71
C PRO A 134 -4.56 -3.69 -14.29
N THR A 135 -4.13 -4.94 -14.12
CA THR A 135 -4.02 -5.58 -12.80
C THR A 135 -2.80 -5.08 -12.02
N VAL A 136 -1.64 -4.95 -12.68
CA VAL A 136 -0.44 -4.42 -12.03
C VAL A 136 -0.63 -2.96 -11.60
N SER A 137 -1.45 -2.18 -12.32
CA SER A 137 -1.75 -0.79 -11.94
C SER A 137 -2.47 -0.71 -10.60
N ALA A 138 -3.37 -1.65 -10.32
CA ALA A 138 -4.07 -1.71 -9.04
C ALA A 138 -3.09 -2.07 -7.90
N LEU A 139 -2.18 -3.01 -8.15
CA LEU A 139 -1.18 -3.47 -7.17
C LEU A 139 -0.09 -2.43 -6.88
N LEU A 140 0.27 -1.61 -7.88
CA LEU A 140 1.25 -0.52 -7.77
C LEU A 140 0.61 0.84 -7.48
N TRP A 141 -0.67 0.88 -7.12
CA TRP A 141 -1.36 2.15 -6.93
C TRP A 141 -0.81 2.91 -5.72
N GLY A 142 -0.36 4.14 -5.96
CA GLY A 142 0.21 5.05 -4.95
C GLY A 142 -0.60 6.32 -4.72
N GLY A 143 -1.88 6.36 -5.13
CA GLY A 143 -2.72 7.58 -5.09
C GLY A 143 -2.78 8.36 -6.41
N GLY A 144 -2.63 7.68 -7.55
CA GLY A 144 -2.71 8.28 -8.88
C GLY A 144 -2.44 7.27 -9.99
N ALA A 145 -2.39 7.75 -11.24
CA ALA A 145 -2.00 6.91 -12.37
C ALA A 145 -0.56 6.38 -12.20
N VAL A 146 -0.37 5.09 -12.44
CA VAL A 146 0.94 4.45 -12.38
C VAL A 146 1.82 4.96 -13.54
N PRO A 147 3.04 5.46 -13.27
CA PRO A 147 3.89 6.12 -14.26
C PRO A 147 4.60 5.10 -15.16
N TYR A 148 3.90 4.53 -16.14
CA TYR A 148 4.52 3.62 -17.10
C TYR A 148 5.33 4.37 -18.17
N ASP A 149 6.65 4.28 -18.11
CA ASP A 149 7.53 5.01 -19.03
C ASP A 149 8.32 4.09 -19.96
N ARG A 150 8.77 4.68 -21.09
CA ARG A 150 9.67 4.01 -22.04
C ARG A 150 11.14 4.30 -21.78
N ALA A 151 11.45 5.37 -21.07
CA ALA A 151 12.80 5.82 -20.76
C ALA A 151 12.90 6.26 -19.31
N ILE A 152 14.11 6.20 -18.74
CA ILE A 152 14.39 6.64 -17.37
C ILE A 152 14.58 8.16 -17.41
N GLY A 153 13.79 8.88 -16.61
CA GLY A 153 13.87 10.35 -16.51
C GLY A 153 15.13 10.84 -15.80
N ASP A 154 15.34 12.16 -15.85
CA ASP A 154 16.47 12.85 -15.24
C ASP A 154 15.97 14.04 -14.38
N PRO A 155 16.33 14.13 -13.08
CA PRO A 155 17.03 13.11 -12.30
C PRO A 155 16.19 11.83 -12.14
N PRO A 156 16.82 10.64 -12.06
CA PRO A 156 16.09 9.40 -11.89
C PRO A 156 15.47 9.32 -10.48
N GLY A 157 14.16 9.13 -10.42
CA GLY A 157 13.51 8.61 -9.21
C GLY A 157 13.58 7.09 -9.14
N LEU A 158 12.95 6.47 -8.13
CA LEU A 158 12.87 5.01 -8.03
C LEU A 158 12.15 4.43 -9.25
N VAL A 159 12.82 3.53 -9.96
CA VAL A 159 12.30 2.81 -11.12
C VAL A 159 11.92 1.39 -10.70
N ALA A 160 10.63 1.07 -10.71
CA ALA A 160 10.17 -0.31 -10.53
C ALA A 160 10.16 -1.02 -11.90
N MET A 161 10.88 -2.14 -12.03
CA MET A 161 11.12 -2.77 -13.33
C MET A 161 10.81 -4.26 -13.34
N TRP A 162 10.26 -4.73 -14.45
CA TRP A 162 10.23 -6.17 -14.78
C TRP A 162 11.38 -6.50 -15.73
N ARG A 163 12.45 -7.12 -15.21
CA ARG A 163 13.75 -7.24 -15.88
C ARG A 163 13.68 -7.90 -17.25
N THR A 164 12.95 -9.01 -17.38
CA THR A 164 12.90 -9.83 -18.61
C THR A 164 12.33 -9.12 -19.84
N ARG A 165 11.72 -7.94 -19.67
CA ARG A 165 11.10 -7.17 -20.76
C ARG A 165 11.68 -5.77 -20.92
N MET A 166 12.86 -5.54 -20.37
CA MET A 166 13.58 -4.30 -20.58
C MET A 166 14.22 -4.25 -21.96
N SER A 167 14.25 -3.06 -22.55
CA SER A 167 15.09 -2.77 -23.72
C SER A 167 16.57 -2.76 -23.31
N GLY A 168 17.47 -3.06 -24.25
CA GLY A 168 18.91 -2.98 -24.01
C GLY A 168 19.40 -1.58 -23.60
N ALA A 169 18.72 -0.52 -24.04
CA ALA A 169 19.02 0.85 -23.62
C ALA A 169 18.70 1.09 -22.13
N GLN A 170 17.54 0.63 -21.67
CA GLN A 170 17.15 0.71 -20.25
C GLN A 170 18.11 -0.13 -19.38
N ALA A 171 18.42 -1.36 -19.80
CA ALA A 171 19.35 -2.23 -19.08
C ALA A 171 20.73 -1.59 -18.93
N ARG A 172 21.28 -1.01 -20.01
CA ARG A 172 22.56 -0.27 -19.97
C ARG A 172 22.51 0.96 -19.07
N ARG A 173 21.38 1.68 -19.03
CA ARG A 173 21.22 2.85 -18.17
C ARG A 173 21.24 2.45 -16.69
N ILE A 174 20.52 1.40 -16.32
CA ILE A 174 20.49 0.87 -14.96
C ILE A 174 21.86 0.33 -14.55
N ALA A 175 22.55 -0.36 -15.45
CA ALA A 175 23.89 -0.91 -15.19
C ALA A 175 24.96 0.16 -14.87
N LYS A 176 24.69 1.45 -15.12
CA LYS A 176 25.57 2.54 -14.68
C LYS A 176 25.54 2.78 -13.17
N GLY A 177 24.52 2.27 -12.46
CA GLY A 177 24.42 2.30 -11.01
C GLY A 177 23.91 3.61 -10.39
N ASP A 178 23.52 4.59 -11.21
CA ASP A 178 23.04 5.90 -10.76
C ASP A 178 21.49 6.03 -10.77
N VAL A 179 20.79 4.92 -11.01
CA VAL A 179 19.34 4.85 -11.01
C VAL A 179 18.92 3.99 -9.81
N PRO A 180 18.10 4.50 -8.87
CA PRO A 180 17.48 3.68 -7.85
C PRO A 180 16.46 2.73 -8.49
N VAL A 181 16.54 1.43 -8.20
CA VAL A 181 15.73 0.41 -8.87
C VAL A 181 15.06 -0.50 -7.85
N ALA A 182 13.82 -0.89 -8.15
CA ALA A 182 13.15 -2.02 -7.52
C ALA A 182 12.74 -3.04 -8.57
N GLU A 183 12.97 -4.33 -8.32
CA GLU A 183 12.61 -5.41 -9.24
C GLU A 183 11.20 -5.92 -8.94
N ILE A 184 10.39 -6.01 -9.99
CA ILE A 184 9.01 -6.50 -9.93
C ILE A 184 9.00 -7.95 -10.38
N GLU A 185 8.41 -8.82 -9.56
CA GLU A 185 8.20 -10.23 -9.87
C GLU A 185 6.78 -10.70 -9.54
N ASP A 186 6.40 -11.88 -10.05
CA ASP A 186 5.12 -12.51 -9.69
C ASP A 186 5.16 -12.94 -8.21
N GLY A 187 4.12 -12.62 -7.43
CA GLY A 187 4.04 -13.02 -6.02
C GLY A 187 3.91 -14.54 -5.82
N PHE A 188 4.09 -14.98 -4.57
CA PHE A 188 4.08 -16.42 -4.22
C PHE A 188 2.71 -17.08 -4.44
N ILE A 189 1.62 -16.34 -4.21
CA ILE A 189 0.24 -16.74 -4.55
C ILE A 189 -0.20 -15.86 -5.71
N ARG A 190 -0.17 -16.39 -6.94
CA ARG A 190 -0.26 -15.56 -8.14
C ARG A 190 -1.64 -15.55 -8.76
N SER A 191 -2.22 -16.70 -9.12
CA SER A 191 -3.44 -16.71 -9.94
C SER A 191 -4.10 -18.09 -10.01
N HIS A 192 -5.32 -18.15 -10.54
CA HIS A 192 -5.92 -19.38 -11.04
C HIS A 192 -5.70 -19.52 -12.54
N GLY A 193 -4.71 -20.32 -12.92
CA GLY A 193 -4.16 -20.44 -14.27
C GLY A 193 -2.76 -19.84 -14.40
N LEU A 194 -2.09 -20.19 -15.50
CA LEU A 194 -0.69 -19.83 -15.73
C LEU A 194 -0.53 -18.41 -16.29
N GLY A 195 0.63 -17.80 -15.99
CA GLY A 195 1.00 -16.53 -16.63
C GLY A 195 1.22 -16.64 -18.14
N ALA A 196 1.54 -17.84 -18.63
CA ALA A 196 1.67 -18.15 -20.07
C ALA A 196 0.31 -18.05 -20.79
N ASP A 197 -0.79 -18.32 -20.09
CA ASP A 197 -2.16 -18.23 -20.61
C ASP A 197 -2.74 -16.81 -20.50
N CYS A 198 -1.88 -15.81 -20.33
CA CYS A 198 -2.25 -14.41 -20.10
C CYS A 198 -3.15 -14.18 -18.87
N VAL A 199 -3.08 -15.06 -17.86
CA VAL A 199 -3.78 -14.84 -16.59
C VAL A 199 -3.03 -13.77 -15.77
N PRO A 200 -3.69 -12.66 -15.38
CA PRO A 200 -3.05 -11.59 -14.63
C PRO A 200 -2.71 -12.02 -13.19
N PRO A 201 -1.66 -11.45 -12.58
CA PRO A 201 -1.30 -11.77 -11.21
C PRO A 201 -2.22 -11.09 -10.20
N LEU A 202 -2.66 -11.81 -9.18
CA LEU A 202 -3.36 -11.31 -7.99
C LEU A 202 -2.39 -10.71 -6.96
N SER A 203 -1.11 -11.03 -7.05
CA SER A 203 -0.05 -10.44 -6.23
C SER A 203 1.26 -10.31 -7.00
N ILE A 204 2.05 -9.31 -6.63
CA ILE A 204 3.40 -9.06 -7.15
C ILE A 204 4.35 -8.80 -5.97
N ILE A 205 5.64 -9.00 -6.22
CA ILE A 205 6.72 -8.58 -5.33
C ILE A 205 7.35 -7.33 -5.96
N VAL A 206 7.74 -6.35 -5.14
CA VAL A 206 8.50 -5.17 -5.54
C VAL A 206 9.67 -5.06 -4.57
N ASP A 207 10.86 -5.47 -4.98
CA ASP A 207 12.02 -5.57 -4.10
C ASP A 207 13.10 -4.55 -4.49
N PRO A 208 13.43 -3.55 -3.65
CA PRO A 208 14.45 -2.54 -3.92
C PRO A 208 15.89 -3.07 -3.81
N CYS A 209 16.10 -4.23 -3.19
CA CYS A 209 17.41 -4.84 -2.99
C CYS A 209 17.73 -5.85 -4.10
N GLY A 210 16.71 -6.55 -4.60
CA GLY A 210 16.81 -7.50 -5.70
C GLY A 210 15.88 -8.68 -5.52
N PRO A 211 15.63 -9.49 -6.56
CA PRO A 211 14.68 -10.57 -6.47
C PRO A 211 15.18 -11.68 -5.53
N HIS A 212 14.29 -12.21 -4.68
CA HIS A 212 14.55 -13.25 -3.68
C HIS A 212 15.22 -14.55 -4.16
N PHE A 213 15.33 -14.79 -5.46
CA PHE A 213 16.00 -15.95 -6.02
C PHE A 213 17.41 -15.64 -6.56
N ALA A 214 17.82 -14.36 -6.59
CA ALA A 214 19.12 -13.96 -7.08
C ALA A 214 20.17 -14.08 -5.96
N PRO A 215 21.21 -14.92 -6.10
CA PRO A 215 22.17 -15.17 -5.02
C PRO A 215 23.25 -14.08 -4.86
N GLY A 216 23.25 -13.05 -5.70
CA GLY A 216 24.35 -12.08 -5.79
C GLY A 216 24.32 -10.98 -4.72
N THR A 217 23.15 -10.70 -4.17
CA THR A 217 22.91 -9.64 -3.16
C THR A 217 21.76 -10.08 -2.29
N ALA A 218 21.78 -9.74 -1.00
CA ALA A 218 20.65 -9.96 -0.11
C ALA A 218 19.41 -9.22 -0.65
N SER A 219 18.30 -9.94 -0.77
CA SER A 219 16.97 -9.42 -1.07
C SER A 219 16.31 -8.81 0.17
N GLU A 220 15.26 -8.00 -0.02
CA GLU A 220 14.48 -7.48 1.11
C GLU A 220 13.84 -8.62 1.90
N LEU A 221 13.47 -9.72 1.24
CA LEU A 221 12.97 -10.92 1.92
C LEU A 221 14.02 -11.54 2.85
N GLU A 222 15.28 -11.63 2.42
CA GLU A 222 16.36 -12.15 3.28
C GLU A 222 16.58 -11.25 4.49
N LEU A 223 16.65 -9.94 4.27
CA LEU A 223 16.78 -8.96 5.35
C LEU A 223 15.58 -9.01 6.32
N LEU A 224 14.36 -9.18 5.80
CA LEU A 224 13.16 -9.35 6.61
C LEU A 224 13.22 -10.62 7.47
N LEU A 225 13.76 -11.72 6.96
CA LEU A 225 13.89 -12.97 7.70
C LEU A 225 15.01 -12.93 8.75
N GLU A 226 16.08 -12.19 8.49
CA GLU A 226 17.23 -12.03 9.39
C GLU A 226 16.94 -11.03 10.52
N ASP A 227 16.43 -9.84 10.18
CA ASP A 227 16.32 -8.70 11.10
C ASP A 227 14.88 -8.31 11.45
N GLY A 228 13.89 -8.95 10.82
CA GLY A 228 12.49 -8.58 10.95
C GLY A 228 11.92 -8.80 12.36
N THR A 229 11.06 -7.87 12.80
CA THR A 229 10.23 -8.08 13.99
C THR A 229 8.90 -8.71 13.59
N PHE A 230 8.55 -9.83 14.23
CA PHE A 230 7.30 -10.56 13.99
C PHE A 230 6.40 -10.54 15.24
N PRO A 231 5.45 -9.58 15.34
CA PRO A 231 4.53 -9.53 16.47
C PRO A 231 3.69 -10.81 16.60
N PRO A 232 3.25 -11.19 17.82
CA PRO A 232 2.45 -12.39 18.04
C PRO A 232 1.24 -12.53 17.11
N GLU A 233 0.55 -11.42 16.86
CA GLU A 233 -0.65 -11.34 16.01
C GLU A 233 -0.32 -11.69 14.54
N LEU A 234 0.86 -11.26 14.07
CA LEU A 234 1.34 -11.61 12.73
C LEU A 234 1.68 -13.09 12.64
N LEU A 235 2.30 -13.67 13.68
CA LEU A 235 2.63 -15.09 13.73
C LEU A 235 1.37 -15.96 13.75
N ASP A 236 0.35 -15.58 14.53
CA ASP A 236 -0.94 -16.27 14.56
C ASP A 236 -1.65 -16.20 13.21
N ARG A 237 -1.72 -15.01 12.60
CA ARG A 237 -2.26 -14.86 11.25
C ARG A 237 -1.51 -15.72 10.23
N SER A 238 -0.18 -15.79 10.34
CA SER A 238 0.66 -16.60 9.45
C SER A 238 0.43 -18.11 9.64
N ARG A 239 0.20 -18.58 10.87
CA ARG A 239 -0.17 -19.99 11.15
C ARG A 239 -1.51 -20.34 10.50
N THR A 240 -2.52 -19.47 10.67
CA THR A 240 -3.85 -19.64 10.06
C THR A 240 -3.76 -19.64 8.54
N LEU A 241 -3.03 -18.71 7.95
CA LEU A 241 -2.82 -18.64 6.50
C LEU A 241 -2.14 -19.91 5.97
N ARG A 242 -1.07 -20.38 6.63
CA ARG A 242 -0.38 -21.61 6.23
C ARG A 242 -1.33 -22.82 6.27
N ALA A 243 -2.12 -22.95 7.33
CA ALA A 243 -3.10 -24.03 7.45
C ALA A 243 -4.15 -23.97 6.32
N ALA A 244 -4.64 -22.78 5.99
CA ALA A 244 -5.58 -22.58 4.90
C ALA A 244 -4.99 -22.93 3.52
N ILE A 245 -3.75 -22.50 3.25
CA ILE A 245 -3.01 -22.84 2.02
C ILE A 245 -2.91 -24.36 1.85
N ILE A 246 -2.50 -25.07 2.92
CA ILE A 246 -2.35 -26.54 2.88
C ILE A 246 -3.72 -27.21 2.70
N ALA A 247 -4.72 -26.81 3.49
CA ALA A 247 -6.05 -27.44 3.46
C ALA A 247 -6.76 -27.26 2.11
N ALA A 248 -6.58 -26.10 1.48
CA ALA A 248 -7.13 -25.82 0.15
C ALA A 248 -6.24 -26.33 -1.01
N GLY A 249 -5.03 -26.84 -0.72
CA GLY A 249 -4.08 -27.31 -1.72
C GLY A 249 -3.53 -26.19 -2.61
N LEU A 250 -3.44 -24.96 -2.07
CA LEU A 250 -3.07 -23.80 -2.85
C LEU A 250 -1.57 -23.81 -3.24
N SER A 251 -1.28 -23.35 -4.45
CA SER A 251 0.03 -23.20 -5.07
C SER A 251 0.13 -21.87 -5.85
N LYS A 252 1.24 -21.62 -6.54
CA LYS A 252 1.44 -20.34 -7.26
C LYS A 252 0.38 -20.08 -8.33
N TYR A 253 -0.02 -21.09 -9.10
CA TYR A 253 -0.86 -20.92 -10.30
C TYR A 253 -2.22 -21.62 -10.24
N GLU A 254 -2.58 -22.27 -9.13
CA GLU A 254 -3.79 -23.10 -9.01
C GLU A 254 -4.17 -23.82 -10.32
N SER A 255 -3.34 -24.76 -10.77
CA SER A 255 -3.66 -25.61 -11.92
C SER A 255 -4.27 -26.90 -11.36
N GLY A 256 -5.58 -27.07 -11.50
CA GLY A 256 -6.38 -28.00 -10.71
C GLY A 256 -5.91 -29.46 -10.63
N GLY A 257 -6.34 -30.12 -9.55
CA GLY A 257 -6.31 -31.57 -9.35
C GLY A 257 -5.50 -32.00 -8.12
N SER A 258 -6.18 -32.27 -6.99
CA SER A 258 -5.62 -32.96 -5.82
C SER A 258 -5.53 -34.47 -6.05
N ALA A 259 -5.13 -34.90 -7.26
CA ALA A 259 -4.93 -36.31 -7.52
C ALA A 259 -3.67 -36.74 -6.77
N ALA A 260 -3.79 -37.78 -5.94
CA ALA A 260 -2.64 -38.37 -5.30
C ALA A 260 -1.60 -38.73 -6.37
N LEU A 261 -0.36 -38.29 -6.17
CA LEU A 261 0.73 -38.66 -7.06
C LEU A 261 0.84 -40.19 -7.07
N PRO A 262 0.97 -40.82 -8.26
CA PRO A 262 1.22 -42.25 -8.35
C PRO A 262 2.41 -42.62 -7.46
N ARG A 263 2.30 -43.72 -6.72
CA ARG A 263 3.37 -44.25 -5.85
C ARG A 263 3.97 -45.52 -6.46
N PRO A 264 4.69 -45.43 -7.59
CA PRO A 264 5.22 -46.61 -8.29
C PRO A 264 6.25 -47.38 -7.46
N GLY A 265 6.85 -46.75 -6.43
CA GLY A 265 7.76 -47.39 -5.50
C GLY A 265 7.09 -48.24 -4.41
N GLY A 266 5.75 -48.24 -4.32
CA GLY A 266 4.99 -48.92 -3.27
C GLY A 266 5.28 -48.31 -1.90
N GLU A 267 5.83 -49.12 -0.99
CA GLU A 267 6.21 -48.69 0.36
C GLU A 267 7.60 -48.04 0.44
N ARG A 268 8.37 -48.03 -0.66
CA ARG A 268 9.70 -47.43 -0.67
C ARG A 268 9.63 -45.91 -0.44
N ARG A 269 10.73 -45.34 0.05
CA ARG A 269 10.90 -43.89 0.16
C ARG A 269 10.75 -43.28 -1.24
N HIS A 270 9.84 -42.32 -1.35
CA HIS A 270 9.68 -41.52 -2.56
C HIS A 270 10.41 -40.19 -2.35
N VAL A 271 11.17 -39.75 -3.35
CA VAL A 271 11.87 -38.46 -3.38
C VAL A 271 11.35 -37.71 -4.60
N LEU A 272 10.73 -36.55 -4.37
CA LEU A 272 10.39 -35.62 -5.44
C LEU A 272 11.64 -34.77 -5.72
N VAL A 273 12.05 -34.72 -6.99
CA VAL A 273 13.20 -33.94 -7.47
C VAL A 273 12.69 -32.82 -8.36
#